data_AF-A0A8S1BBC9-F1
#
_entry.id   AF-A0A8S1BBC9-F1
#
_cell.length_a   1.000
_cell.length_b   1.000
_cell.length_c   1.000
_cell.angle_alpha   90.00
_cell.angle_beta   90.00
_cell.angle_gamma   90.00
#
_symmetry.space_group_name_H-M   'P 1'
#
loop_
_entity.id
_entity.type
_entity.pdbx_description
1 polymer ?
#
loop_
_entity_poly.entity_id
_entity_poly.type
_entity_poly.pdbx_seq_one_letter_code
_entity_poly.pdbx_strand_id
1 'polypeptide(L)'
;MTRQQLKNSGKLMKKSCMPKNDVTEDDVGQIEQGKFLENRNVMCYIACIYTMTQVVKNNKLSYDAVIKQVDVMFPKEMRDAVKVAATYCKDVGKYVDEVN
;
A
#
# COMPACT_ATOMS: atom_id res chain seq x y z
N MET A 1 -8.15 13.89 -2.26
CA MET A 1 -8.54 14.40 -0.92
C MET A 1 -7.43 15.30 -0.35
N THR A 2 -7.66 15.99 0.77
CA THR A 2 -6.61 16.79 1.45
C THR A 2 -5.58 15.89 2.13
N ARG A 3 -4.41 16.45 2.50
CA ARG A 3 -3.38 15.73 3.27
C ARG A 3 -3.92 15.19 4.59
N GLN A 4 -4.76 15.95 5.28
CA GLN A 4 -5.36 15.52 6.55
C GLN A 4 -6.33 14.36 6.36
N GLN A 5 -7.14 14.40 5.31
CA GLN A 5 -8.05 13.30 4.98
C GLN A 5 -7.28 12.02 4.63
N LEU A 6 -6.21 12.13 3.82
CA LEU A 6 -5.35 11.00 3.49
C LEU A 6 -4.76 10.34 4.76
N LYS A 7 -4.22 11.15 5.68
CA LYS A 7 -3.69 10.66 6.98
C LYS A 7 -4.77 9.97 7.81
N ASN A 8 -5.97 10.53 7.86
CA ASN A 8 -7.08 9.94 8.62
C ASN A 8 -7.53 8.60 8.01
N SER A 9 -7.63 8.51 6.68
CA SER A 9 -7.88 7.24 5.99
C SER A 9 -6.78 6.22 6.27
N GLY A 10 -5.51 6.64 6.26
CA GLY A 10 -4.36 5.80 6.65
C GLY A 10 -4.51 5.18 8.04
N LYS A 11 -4.85 6.00 9.04
CA LYS A 11 -5.10 5.53 10.42
C LYS A 11 -6.23 4.50 10.51
N LEU A 12 -7.31 4.69 9.75
CA LEU A 12 -8.44 3.75 9.72
C LEU A 12 -8.03 2.42 9.09
N MET A 13 -7.31 2.44 7.96
CA MET A 13 -6.83 1.23 7.30
C MET A 13 -5.84 0.49 8.21
N LYS A 14 -4.93 1.22 8.85
CA LYS A 14 -3.99 0.67 9.84
C LYS A 14 -4.72 -0.04 10.98
N LYS A 15 -5.69 0.62 11.62
CA LYS A 15 -6.53 0.04 12.68
C LYS A 15 -7.27 -1.22 12.24
N SER A 16 -7.67 -1.31 10.96
CA SER A 16 -8.36 -2.50 10.43
C SER A 16 -7.41 -3.66 10.11
N CYS A 17 -6.22 -3.36 9.56
CA CYS A 17 -5.31 -4.38 9.06
C CYS A 17 -4.32 -4.90 10.11
N MET A 18 -3.90 -4.09 11.09
CA MET A 18 -3.00 -4.55 12.15
C MET A 18 -3.49 -5.81 12.88
N PRO A 19 -4.71 -5.84 13.47
CA PRO A 19 -5.17 -7.00 14.21
C PRO A 19 -5.42 -8.23 13.31
N LYS A 20 -5.70 -8.03 12.01
CA LYS A 20 -5.90 -9.13 11.05
C LYS A 20 -4.62 -9.86 10.69
N ASN A 21 -3.47 -9.21 10.86
CA ASN A 21 -2.17 -9.72 10.44
C ASN A 21 -1.20 -9.88 11.60
N ASP A 22 -1.68 -9.74 12.84
CA ASP A 22 -0.89 -9.90 14.06
C ASP A 22 0.43 -9.08 14.02
N VAL A 23 0.28 -7.77 13.77
CA VAL A 23 1.38 -6.79 13.77
C VAL A 23 1.09 -5.64 14.73
N THR A 24 2.16 -5.07 15.28
CA THR A 24 2.14 -3.99 16.25
C THR A 24 2.48 -2.64 15.62
N GLU A 25 2.38 -1.55 16.40
CA GLU A 25 2.77 -0.21 15.97
C GLU A 25 4.26 -0.17 15.61
N ASP A 26 5.10 -0.88 16.35
CA ASP A 26 6.55 -0.92 16.13
C ASP A 26 6.89 -1.62 14.81
N ASP A 27 6.09 -2.61 14.40
CA ASP A 27 6.32 -3.35 13.16
C ASP A 27 6.02 -2.53 11.90
N VAL A 28 4.99 -1.67 11.95
CA VAL A 28 4.45 -0.99 10.75
C VAL A 28 4.49 0.54 10.82
N GLY A 29 4.82 1.12 11.97
CA GLY A 29 4.78 2.56 12.22
C GLY A 29 5.75 3.38 11.38
N GLN A 30 6.83 2.75 10.90
CA GLN A 30 7.85 3.43 10.09
C GLN A 30 7.68 3.23 8.57
N ILE A 31 6.64 2.52 8.13
CA ILE A 31 6.38 2.28 6.69
C ILE A 31 6.21 3.60 5.92
N GLU A 32 5.56 4.61 6.50
CA GLU A 32 5.39 5.92 5.87
C GLU A 32 6.73 6.66 5.62
N GLN A 33 7.81 6.23 6.28
CA GLN A 33 9.17 6.74 6.11
C GLN A 33 9.99 5.90 5.12
N GLY A 34 9.37 4.91 4.47
CA GLY A 34 10.05 3.99 3.56
C GLY A 34 10.83 2.87 4.25
N LYS A 35 10.62 2.65 5.55
CA LYS A 35 11.24 1.55 6.30
C LYS A 35 10.28 0.37 6.37
N PHE A 36 10.60 -0.68 5.62
CA PHE A 36 9.81 -1.90 5.56
C PHE A 36 10.54 -3.02 6.30
N LEU A 37 9.90 -3.60 7.30
CA LEU A 37 10.39 -4.83 7.92
C LEU A 37 10.04 -6.02 7.04
N GLU A 38 11.05 -6.80 6.65
CA GLU A 38 10.89 -7.96 5.79
C GLU A 38 10.39 -9.18 6.61
N ASN A 39 9.14 -9.10 7.04
CA ASN A 39 8.47 -10.12 7.84
C ASN A 39 7.13 -10.47 7.18
N ARG A 40 6.76 -11.76 7.16
CA ARG A 40 5.53 -12.26 6.55
C ARG A 40 4.27 -11.54 7.03
N ASN A 41 4.12 -11.29 8.34
CA ASN A 41 2.96 -10.61 8.91
C ASN A 41 2.90 -9.13 8.45
N VAL A 42 4.05 -8.46 8.35
CA VAL A 42 4.15 -7.09 7.82
C VAL A 42 3.81 -7.03 6.34
N MET A 43 4.28 -8.00 5.55
CA MET A 43 3.90 -8.12 4.13
C MET A 43 2.39 -8.37 3.97
N CYS A 44 1.81 -9.26 4.77
CA CYS A 44 0.36 -9.51 4.77
C CYS A 44 -0.44 -8.28 5.23
N TYR A 45 0.07 -7.49 6.17
CA TYR A 45 -0.49 -6.18 6.53
C TYR A 45 -0.55 -5.24 5.32
N ILE A 46 0.54 -5.11 4.55
CA ILE A 46 0.56 -4.28 3.33
C ILE A 46 -0.44 -4.81 2.29
N ALA A 47 -0.49 -6.13 2.10
CA ALA A 47 -1.46 -6.77 1.21
C ALA A 47 -2.92 -6.49 1.64
N CYS A 48 -3.20 -6.47 2.95
CA CYS A 48 -4.50 -6.08 3.49
C CYS A 48 -4.86 -4.63 3.13
N ILE A 49 -3.93 -3.68 3.25
CA ILE A 49 -4.15 -2.28 2.86
C ILE A 49 -4.45 -2.17 1.35
N TYR A 50 -3.70 -2.90 0.52
CA TYR A 50 -3.90 -2.92 -0.93
C TYR A 50 -5.24 -3.57 -1.33
N THR A 51 -5.69 -4.56 -0.57
CA THR A 51 -7.02 -5.15 -0.74
C THR A 51 -8.11 -4.15 -0.34
N MET A 52 -7.97 -3.46 0.79
CA MET A 52 -8.93 -2.44 1.22
C MET A 52 -9.08 -1.30 0.23
N THR A 53 -7.98 -0.90 -0.42
CA THR A 53 -7.96 0.14 -1.45
C THR A 53 -8.38 -0.36 -2.84
N GLN A 54 -8.76 -1.63 -2.96
CA GLN A 54 -9.27 -2.26 -4.19
C GLN A 54 -8.27 -2.26 -5.36
N VAL A 55 -6.97 -2.14 -5.05
CA VAL A 55 -5.91 -2.19 -6.07
C VAL A 55 -5.39 -3.62 -6.29
N VAL A 56 -5.65 -4.53 -5.34
CA VAL A 56 -5.43 -5.97 -5.50
C VAL A 56 -6.77 -6.67 -5.72
N LYS A 57 -6.86 -7.50 -6.76
CA LYS A 57 -7.99 -8.40 -7.03
C LYS A 57 -7.45 -9.76 -7.44
N ASN A 58 -8.04 -10.84 -6.93
CA ASN A 58 -7.61 -12.22 -7.20
C ASN A 58 -6.09 -12.41 -6.99
N ASN A 59 -5.56 -11.86 -5.90
CA ASN A 59 -4.13 -11.86 -5.55
C ASN A 59 -3.20 -11.20 -6.59
N LYS A 60 -3.75 -10.42 -7.54
CA LYS A 60 -2.98 -9.67 -8.52
C LYS A 60 -3.13 -8.18 -8.29
N LEU A 61 -2.01 -7.49 -8.19
CA LEU A 61 -1.96 -6.03 -8.15
C LEU A 61 -2.24 -5.48 -9.56
N SER A 62 -3.20 -4.57 -9.67
CA SER A 62 -3.53 -3.92 -10.94
C SER A 62 -2.89 -2.53 -11.01
N TYR A 63 -1.96 -2.35 -11.95
CA TYR A 63 -1.34 -1.05 -12.21
C TYR A 63 -2.39 0.04 -12.48
N ASP A 64 -3.36 -0.23 -13.35
CA ASP A 64 -4.41 0.73 -13.69
C ASP A 64 -5.27 1.10 -12.47
N ALA A 65 -5.57 0.13 -11.59
CA ALA A 65 -6.28 0.39 -10.35
C ALA A 65 -5.45 1.24 -9.39
N VAL A 66 -4.14 0.97 -9.27
CA VAL A 66 -3.22 1.80 -8.46
C VAL A 66 -3.23 3.25 -8.97
N ILE A 67 -3.03 3.48 -10.26
CA ILE A 67 -3.00 4.84 -10.83
C ILE A 67 -4.32 5.58 -10.56
N LYS A 68 -5.46 4.92 -10.76
CA LYS A 68 -6.78 5.50 -10.44
C LYS A 68 -6.94 5.80 -8.95
N GLN A 69 -6.50 4.89 -8.08
CA GLN A 69 -6.62 5.08 -6.65
C GLN A 69 -5.72 6.22 -6.15
N VAL A 70 -4.56 6.44 -6.79
CA VAL A 70 -3.72 7.60 -6.51
C VAL A 70 -4.45 8.91 -6.81
N ASP A 71 -5.19 8.98 -7.92
CA ASP A 71 -6.00 10.16 -8.27
C ASP A 71 -7.13 10.45 -7.28
N VAL A 72 -7.69 9.41 -6.66
CA VAL A 72 -8.75 9.54 -5.64
C VAL A 72 -8.15 9.95 -4.29
N MET A 73 -7.11 9.25 -3.85
CA MET A 73 -6.58 9.34 -2.48
C MET A 73 -5.54 10.44 -2.28
N PHE A 74 -4.71 10.75 -3.26
CA PHE A 74 -3.60 11.68 -3.03
C PHE A 74 -4.01 13.13 -3.34
N PRO A 75 -3.52 14.10 -2.55
CA PRO A 75 -3.54 15.52 -2.90
C PRO A 75 -2.88 15.77 -4.25
N LYS A 76 -3.35 16.77 -5.00
CA LYS A 76 -2.91 17.02 -6.38
C LYS A 76 -1.39 17.14 -6.50
N GLU A 77 -0.77 17.85 -5.56
CA GLU A 77 0.66 18.11 -5.52
C GLU A 77 1.53 16.88 -5.24
N MET A 78 0.94 15.74 -4.83
CA MET A 78 1.66 14.49 -4.56
C MET A 78 1.45 13.43 -5.64
N ARG A 79 0.41 13.56 -6.47
CA ARG A 79 -0.02 12.49 -7.39
C ARG A 79 1.07 12.08 -8.36
N ASP A 80 1.74 13.05 -8.97
CA ASP A 80 2.72 12.76 -10.03
C ASP A 80 3.90 11.96 -9.48
N ALA A 81 4.45 12.36 -8.33
CA ALA A 81 5.53 11.64 -7.68
C ALA A 81 5.11 10.20 -7.31
N VAL A 82 3.90 10.01 -6.80
CA VAL A 82 3.39 8.68 -6.42
C VAL A 82 3.13 7.81 -7.66
N LYS A 83 2.61 8.40 -8.75
CA LYS A 83 2.41 7.71 -10.02
C LYS A 83 3.73 7.26 -10.64
N VAL A 84 4.76 8.12 -10.61
CA VAL A 84 6.11 7.76 -11.07
C VAL A 84 6.64 6.54 -10.30
N ALA A 85 6.50 6.52 -8.98
CA ALA A 85 6.90 5.36 -8.17
C ALA A 85 6.09 4.10 -8.53
N ALA A 86 4.77 4.22 -8.72
CA ALA A 86 3.93 3.11 -9.13
C ALA A 86 4.32 2.56 -10.52
N THR A 87 4.67 3.42 -11.47
CA THR A 87 5.14 3.01 -12.80
C THR A 87 6.49 2.31 -12.72
N TYR A 88 7.42 2.80 -11.89
CA TYR A 88 8.71 2.17 -11.68
C TYR A 88 8.58 0.75 -11.11
N CYS A 89 7.64 0.55 -10.17
CA CYS A 89 7.46 -0.73 -9.48
C CYS A 89 6.48 -1.71 -10.18
N LYS A 90 5.90 -1.35 -11.34
CA LYS A 90 4.75 -2.09 -11.93
C LYS A 90 5.05 -3.56 -12.27
N ASP A 91 6.31 -3.89 -12.54
CA ASP A 91 6.75 -5.23 -12.94
C ASP A 91 7.47 -6.01 -11.83
N VAL A 92 7.69 -5.40 -10.65
CA VAL A 92 8.45 -6.02 -9.54
C VAL A 92 7.78 -7.29 -9.02
N GLY A 93 6.44 -7.30 -8.91
CA GLY A 93 5.71 -8.45 -8.37
C GLY A 93 5.83 -9.73 -9.22
N LYS A 94 6.17 -9.61 -10.50
CA LYS A 94 6.37 -10.78 -11.39
C LYS A 94 7.62 -11.59 -11.01
N TYR A 95 8.64 -10.93 -10.47
CA TYR A 95 9.89 -11.59 -10.08
C TYR A 95 9.74 -12.55 -8.89
N VAL A 96 8.71 -12.40 -8.06
CA VAL A 96 8.48 -13.27 -6.89
C VAL A 96 7.73 -14.55 -7.27
N ASP A 97 6.91 -14.50 -8.32
CA ASP A 97 6.19 -15.67 -8.85
C ASP A 97 7.11 -16.61 -9.65
N GLU A 98 8.25 -16.14 -10.15
CA GLU A 98 9.22 -16.93 -10.95
C GLU A 98 10.27 -17.67 -10.09
N VAL A 99 10.32 -17.40 -8.78
CA VAL A 99 11.32 -17.98 -7.85
C VAL A 99 10.70 -19.01 -6.89
N ASN A 100 9.44 -19.41 -7.12
CA ASN A 100 8.75 -20.48 -6.38
C ASN A 100 8.40 -21.67 -7.27
#